data_AF-A0A1Q7K0Y5-F1
#
_entry.id   AF-A0A1Q7K0Y5-F1
#
_cell.length_a   1.000
_cell.length_b   1.000
_cell.length_c   1.000
_cell.angle_alpha   90.00
_cell.angle_beta   90.00
_cell.angle_gamma   90.00
#
_symmetry.space_group_name_H-M   'P 1'
#
loop_
_entity.id
_entity.type
_entity.pdbx_description
1 polymer ?
#
loop_
_entity_poly.entity_id
_entity_poly.type
_entity_poly.pdbx_seq_one_letter_code
_entity_poly.pdbx_strand_id
1 'polypeptide(L)'
;MFEKRSIYRGWALLGIVVVAALASTAVLTIMVRHERRSFIGSLVALSCLVGTQIIFWVFTYPVNKTTNNWTVVPENWQALRARWEYSHAAGAVLDFAALISLVAASLSAAN
;
A
#
# COMPACT_ATOMS: atom_id res chain seq x y z
N MET A 1 -5.83 -8.75 35.20
CA MET A 1 -5.10 -7.79 34.35
C MET A 1 -4.56 -8.57 33.15
N PHE A 2 -5.21 -8.48 31.99
CA PHE A 2 -4.73 -9.17 30.78
C PHE A 2 -3.79 -8.22 30.04
N GLU A 3 -2.52 -8.60 29.91
CA GLU A 3 -1.57 -7.89 29.05
C GLU A 3 -2.03 -8.00 27.59
N LYS A 4 -2.70 -6.97 27.06
CA LYS A 4 -2.90 -6.81 25.62
C LYS A 4 -1.52 -6.55 24.98
N ARG A 5 -0.81 -7.60 24.60
CA ARG A 5 0.32 -7.45 23.67
C ARG A 5 -0.25 -6.91 22.38
N SER A 6 0.14 -5.68 22.03
CA SER A 6 -0.27 -5.06 20.77
C SER A 6 0.24 -5.93 19.62
N ILE A 7 -0.69 -6.53 18.87
CA ILE A 7 -0.42 -7.32 17.65
C ILE A 7 0.31 -6.45 16.60
N TYR A 8 0.24 -5.12 16.76
CA TYR A 8 0.91 -4.13 15.92
C TYR A 8 2.40 -3.94 16.24
N ARG A 9 2.94 -4.57 17.28
CA ARG A 9 4.36 -4.44 17.63
C ARG A 9 5.22 -5.09 16.54
N GLY A 10 6.01 -4.27 15.84
CA GLY A 10 6.87 -4.71 14.73
C GLY A 10 6.30 -4.46 13.33
N TRP A 11 5.01 -4.09 13.20
CA TRP A 11 4.41 -3.74 11.90
C TRP A 11 5.11 -2.55 11.23
N ALA A 12 5.72 -1.65 12.00
CA ALA A 12 6.54 -0.57 11.47
C ALA A 12 7.72 -1.06 10.61
N LEU A 13 8.24 -2.26 10.86
CA LEU A 13 9.34 -2.84 10.07
C LEU A 13 8.90 -3.18 8.65
N LEU A 14 7.61 -3.49 8.44
CA LEU A 14 7.07 -3.69 7.08
C LEU A 14 7.10 -2.41 6.24
N GLY A 15 7.21 -1.23 6.87
CA GLY A 15 7.45 0.02 6.16
C GLY A 15 8.70 -0.02 5.28
N ILE A 16 9.73 -0.78 5.68
CA ILE A 16 10.96 -0.96 4.88
C ILE A 16 10.64 -1.68 3.55
N VAL A 17 9.78 -2.70 3.59
CA VAL A 17 9.35 -3.45 2.39
C VAL A 17 8.60 -2.53 1.43
N VAL A 18 7.72 -1.67 1.95
CA VAL A 18 6.98 -0.68 1.16
C VAL A 18 7.92 0.32 0.49
N VAL A 19 8.89 0.85 1.22
CA VAL A 19 9.89 1.79 0.68
C VAL A 19 10.72 1.09 -0.40
N ALA A 20 11.16 -0.15 -0.16
CA ALA A 20 11.90 -0.93 -1.15
C ALA A 20 11.07 -1.20 -2.42
N ALA A 21 9.77 -1.50 -2.29
CA ALA A 21 8.87 -1.70 -3.42
C ALA A 21 8.70 -0.43 -4.27
N LEU A 22 8.49 0.73 -3.64
CA LEU A 22 8.41 2.01 -4.34
C LEU A 22 9.73 2.37 -5.04
N ALA A 23 10.85 2.24 -4.33
CA ALA A 23 12.16 2.60 -4.88
C ALA A 23 12.54 1.70 -6.06
N SER A 24 12.39 0.37 -5.92
CA SER A 24 12.69 -0.58 -6.99
C SER A 24 11.78 -0.40 -8.20
N THR A 25 10.48 -0.15 -7.99
CA THR A 25 9.54 0.11 -9.10
C THR A 25 9.87 1.42 -9.81
N ALA A 26 10.23 2.48 -9.07
CA ALA A 26 10.65 3.75 -9.67
C ALA A 26 11.93 3.60 -10.50
N VAL A 27 12.93 2.87 -9.98
CA VAL A 27 14.16 2.54 -10.71
C VAL A 27 13.83 1.78 -11.98
N LEU A 28 12.98 0.75 -11.89
CA LEU A 28 12.53 -0.02 -13.06
C LEU A 28 11.90 0.90 -14.11
N THR A 29 10.96 1.76 -13.72
CA THR A 29 10.30 2.72 -14.62
C THR A 29 11.30 3.63 -15.34
N ILE A 30 12.38 4.06 -14.68
CA ILE A 30 13.44 4.85 -15.31
C ILE A 30 14.29 4.02 -16.27
N MET A 31 14.58 2.77 -15.92
CA MET A 31 15.39 1.85 -16.73
C MET A 31 14.69 1.49 -18.04
N VAL A 32 13.39 1.18 -17.98
CA VAL A 32 12.61 0.75 -19.17
C VAL A 32 11.99 1.91 -19.94
N ARG A 33 12.38 3.17 -19.67
CA ARG A 33 11.73 4.38 -20.24
C ARG A 33 11.72 4.46 -21.77
N HIS A 34 12.62 3.75 -22.44
CA HIS A 34 12.68 3.67 -23.90
C HIS A 34 11.83 2.52 -24.47
N GLU A 35 11.41 1.58 -23.62
CA GLU A 35 10.57 0.43 -23.96
C GLU A 35 9.11 0.73 -23.64
N ARG A 36 8.39 1.33 -24.59
CA ARG A 36 7.06 1.94 -24.36
C ARG A 36 6.08 1.05 -23.59
N ARG A 37 6.01 -0.25 -23.89
CA ARG A 37 5.08 -1.19 -23.21
C ARG A 37 5.48 -1.40 -21.74
N SER A 38 6.74 -1.73 -21.50
CA SER A 38 7.29 -1.95 -20.16
C SER A 38 7.29 -0.66 -19.33
N PHE A 39 7.55 0.49 -19.95
CA PHE A 39 7.45 1.80 -19.32
C PHE A 39 6.04 2.08 -18.81
N ILE A 40 5.02 1.95 -19.66
CA ILE A 40 3.64 2.21 -19.26
C ILE A 40 3.21 1.26 -18.13
N GLY A 41 3.50 -0.03 -18.24
CA GLY A 41 3.12 -0.99 -17.20
C GLY A 41 3.79 -0.72 -15.85
N SER A 42 5.10 -0.41 -15.86
CA SER A 42 5.81 -0.03 -14.62
C SER A 42 5.35 1.30 -14.03
N LEU A 43 5.00 2.29 -14.87
CA LEU A 43 4.48 3.58 -14.43
C LEU A 43 3.09 3.46 -13.79
N VAL A 44 2.21 2.64 -14.37
CA VAL A 44 0.90 2.31 -13.77
C VAL A 44 1.11 1.66 -12.41
N ALA A 45 2.00 0.66 -12.32
CA ALA A 45 2.30 0.01 -11.05
C ALA A 45 2.83 0.99 -10.00
N LEU A 46 3.78 1.86 -10.36
CA LEU A 46 4.30 2.88 -9.47
C LEU A 46 3.19 3.81 -8.97
N SER A 47 2.31 4.23 -9.87
CA SER A 47 1.18 5.11 -9.55
C SER A 47 0.20 4.44 -8.58
N CYS A 48 -0.08 3.14 -8.78
CA CYS A 48 -0.90 2.36 -7.87
C CYS A 48 -0.26 2.24 -6.48
N LEU A 49 1.03 1.92 -6.38
CA LEU A 49 1.75 1.83 -5.09
C LEU A 49 1.75 3.18 -4.35
N VAL A 50 1.97 4.29 -5.06
CA VAL A 50 1.87 5.64 -4.50
C VAL A 50 0.43 5.92 -4.03
N GLY A 51 -0.57 5.53 -4.82
CA GLY A 51 -1.98 5.61 -4.46
C GLY A 51 -2.30 4.84 -3.17
N THR A 52 -1.81 3.61 -3.02
CA THR A 52 -1.94 2.83 -1.78
C THR A 52 -1.37 3.58 -0.58
N GLN A 53 -0.20 4.21 -0.72
CA GLN A 53 0.40 5.01 0.35
C GLN A 53 -0.45 6.22 0.71
N ILE A 54 -0.96 6.95 -0.29
CA ILE A 54 -1.85 8.08 -0.05
C ILE A 54 -3.09 7.61 0.73
N ILE A 55 -3.71 6.49 0.33
CA ILE A 55 -4.88 5.94 1.02
C ILE A 55 -4.54 5.59 2.48
N PHE A 56 -3.39 4.94 2.71
CA PHE A 56 -2.95 4.60 4.04
C PHE A 56 -2.80 5.85 4.93
N TRP A 57 -2.05 6.86 4.47
CA TRP A 57 -1.79 8.05 5.27
C TRP A 57 -3.03 8.91 5.51
N VAL A 58 -3.94 8.97 4.54
CA VAL A 58 -5.15 9.81 4.62
C VAL A 58 -6.30 9.12 5.36
N PHE A 59 -6.46 7.81 5.24
CA PHE A 59 -7.64 7.11 5.77
C PHE A 59 -7.31 6.09 6.85
N THR A 60 -6.29 5.25 6.66
CA THR A 60 -5.96 4.18 7.59
C THR A 60 -5.23 4.69 8.84
N TYR A 61 -4.19 5.49 8.65
CA TYR A 61 -3.33 5.98 9.72
C TYR A 61 -4.10 6.81 10.77
N PRO A 62 -4.99 7.74 10.40
CA PRO A 62 -5.79 8.48 11.38
C PRO A 62 -6.68 7.55 12.22
N VAL A 63 -7.28 6.52 11.61
CA VAL A 63 -8.11 5.55 12.35
C VAL A 63 -7.25 4.74 13.33
N ASN A 64 -6.09 4.26 12.89
CA ASN A 64 -5.14 3.56 13.78
C ASN A 64 -4.69 4.46 14.94
N LYS A 65 -4.47 5.75 14.68
CA LYS A 65 -4.12 6.72 15.74
C LYS A 65 -5.26 6.90 16.74
N THR A 66 -6.49 7.14 16.28
CA THR A 66 -7.66 7.38 17.13
C THR A 66 -8.04 6.16 17.97
N THR A 67 -7.90 4.96 17.41
CA THR A 67 -8.17 3.70 18.13
C THR A 67 -7.00 3.25 19.01
N ASN A 68 -5.89 4.01 19.03
CA ASN A 68 -4.60 3.62 19.59
C ASN A 68 -4.22 2.18 19.19
N ASN A 69 -4.19 1.94 17.88
CA ASN A 69 -4.00 0.64 17.25
C ASN A 69 -4.98 -0.41 17.82
N TRP A 70 -6.28 -0.08 17.82
CA TRP A 70 -7.38 -0.95 18.25
C TRP A 70 -7.35 -1.37 19.72
N THR A 71 -6.66 -0.61 20.57
CA THR A 71 -6.64 -0.86 22.01
C THR A 71 -7.79 -0.15 22.74
N VAL A 72 -8.35 0.90 22.14
CA VAL A 72 -9.47 1.72 22.64
C VAL A 72 -10.64 1.67 21.65
N VAL A 73 -11.87 1.72 22.16
CA VAL A 73 -13.11 1.80 21.36
C VAL A 73 -13.72 3.21 21.51
N PRO A 74 -13.62 4.08 20.49
CA PRO A 74 -14.20 5.43 20.50
C PRO A 74 -15.72 5.43 20.30
N GLU A 75 -16.40 6.53 20.63
CA GLU A 75 -17.86 6.69 20.44
C GLU A 75 -18.30 6.52 18.97
N ASN A 76 -17.50 7.04 18.02
CA ASN A 76 -17.76 6.95 16.59
C ASN A 76 -17.22 5.65 15.94
N TRP A 77 -17.18 4.56 16.71
CA TRP A 77 -16.58 3.27 16.34
C TRP A 77 -16.99 2.78 14.94
N GLN A 78 -18.29 2.75 14.63
CA GLN A 78 -18.78 2.20 13.36
C GLN A 78 -18.25 2.96 12.15
N ALA A 79 -18.21 4.30 12.23
CA ALA A 79 -17.70 5.14 11.15
C ALA A 79 -16.18 4.97 10.96
N LEU A 80 -15.42 4.89 12.05
CA LEU A 80 -13.97 4.65 12.01
C LEU A 80 -13.65 3.27 11.43
N ARG A 81 -14.41 2.25 11.85
CA ARG A 81 -14.27 0.89 11.34
C ARG A 81 -14.54 0.82 9.84
N ALA A 82 -15.66 1.37 9.37
CA ALA A 82 -15.98 1.38 7.94
C ALA A 82 -14.90 2.11 7.13
N ARG A 83 -14.43 3.27 7.59
CA ARG A 83 -13.33 4.00 6.95
C ARG A 83 -12.07 3.15 6.84
N TRP A 84 -11.73 2.43 7.91
CA TRP A 84 -10.56 1.54 7.91
C TRP A 84 -10.73 0.37 6.94
N GLU A 85 -11.88 -0.30 6.95
CA GLU A 85 -12.18 -1.44 6.07
C GLU A 85 -12.15 -1.03 4.60
N TYR A 86 -12.82 0.07 4.22
CA TYR A 86 -12.80 0.57 2.85
C TYR A 86 -11.43 1.05 2.41
N SER A 87 -10.64 1.68 3.30
CA SER A 87 -9.27 2.08 2.96
C SER A 87 -8.37 0.89 2.67
N HIS A 88 -8.51 -0.21 3.42
CA HIS A 88 -7.76 -1.44 3.15
C HIS A 88 -8.22 -2.12 1.87
N ALA A 89 -9.53 -2.18 1.63
CA ALA A 89 -10.07 -2.76 0.41
C ALA A 89 -9.57 -1.98 -0.82
N ALA A 90 -9.60 -0.65 -0.77
CA ALA A 90 -9.10 0.19 -1.86
C ALA A 90 -7.58 0.04 -2.06
N GLY A 91 -6.80 0.00 -0.98
CA GLY A 91 -5.36 -0.28 -1.04
C GLY A 91 -5.06 -1.65 -1.65
N ALA A 92 -5.79 -2.69 -1.26
CA ALA A 92 -5.61 -4.04 -1.80
C ALA A 92 -5.90 -4.11 -3.30
N VAL A 93 -6.93 -3.40 -3.79
CA VAL A 93 -7.23 -3.30 -5.22
C VAL A 93 -6.09 -2.62 -5.97
N LEU A 94 -5.53 -1.53 -5.43
CA LEU A 94 -4.39 -0.84 -6.04
C LEU A 94 -3.13 -1.71 -6.06
N ASP A 95 -2.81 -2.38 -4.96
CA ASP A 95 -1.64 -3.28 -4.90
C ASP A 95 -1.79 -4.45 -5.86
N PHE A 96 -3.00 -5.00 -6.01
CA PHE A 96 -3.28 -6.06 -6.98
C PHE A 96 -3.13 -5.55 -8.43
N ALA A 97 -3.65 -4.35 -8.74
CA ALA A 97 -3.46 -3.72 -10.03
C ALA A 97 -1.97 -3.42 -10.33
N ALA A 98 -1.21 -3.01 -9.30
CA ALA A 98 0.23 -2.80 -9.41
C ALA A 98 0.96 -4.10 -9.75
N LEU A 99 0.62 -5.20 -9.07
CA LEU A 99 1.19 -6.52 -9.33
C LEU A 99 0.92 -6.98 -10.77
N ILE A 100 -0.33 -6.90 -11.22
CA ILE A 100 -0.70 -7.27 -12.60
C ILE A 100 0.09 -6.44 -13.62
N SER A 101 0.17 -5.12 -13.40
CA SER A 101 0.88 -4.21 -14.31
C SER A 101 2.37 -4.49 -14.36
N LEU A 102 3.00 -4.82 -13.23
CA LEU A 102 4.41 -5.21 -13.16
C LEU A 102 4.69 -6.53 -13.88
N VAL A 103 3.84 -7.53 -13.68
CA VAL A 103 3.97 -8.83 -14.37
C VAL A 103 3.85 -8.62 -15.89
N ALA A 104 2.85 -7.87 -16.34
CA ALA A 104 2.67 -7.56 -17.75
C ALA A 104 3.88 -6.79 -18.33
N ALA A 105 4.41 -5.80 -17.61
CA ALA A 105 5.61 -5.06 -18.01
C ALA A 105 6.86 -5.94 -18.10
N SER A 106 7.00 -6.90 -17.17
CA SER A 106 8.12 -7.83 -17.15
C SER A 106 8.09 -8.79 -18.33
N LEU A 107 6.89 -9.27 -18.70
CA LEU A 107 6.70 -10.12 -19.88
C LEU A 107 6.92 -9.33 -21.19
N SER A 108 6.58 -8.04 -21.24
CA SER A 108 6.84 -7.22 -22.43
C SER A 108 8.30 -6.85 -22.62
N ALA A 109 9.11 -6.85 -21.56
CA ALA A 109 10.54 -6.59 -21.63
C ALA A 109 11.35 -7.80 -22.12
N ALA A 110 10.76 -9.00 -22.10
CA ALA A 110 11.41 -10.25 -22.50
C ALA A 110 11.20 -10.63 -23.98
N ASN A 111 10.44 -9.82 -24.73
CA ASN A 111 10.16 -10.00 -26.16
C ASN A 111 10.83 -8.91 -26.99
#